data_AF-A0A3D2A809-F1
#
_entry.id   AF-A0A3D2A809-F1
#
_cell.length_a   1.000
_cell.length_b   1.000
_cell.length_c   1.000
_cell.angle_alpha   90.00
_cell.angle_beta   90.00
_cell.angle_gamma   90.00
#
_symmetry.space_group_name_H-M   'P 1'
#
loop_
_entity.id
_entity.type
_entity.pdbx_description
1 polymer ?
#
loop_
_entity_poly.entity_id
_entity_poly.type
_entity_poly.pdbx_seq_one_letter_code
_entity_poly.pdbx_strand_id
1 'polypeptide(L)'
;NSVENWINTSLTKNCASGSEWYVIALSQNGKYDFSAYQNALVNYLENNMPGPVQTAQKLALALIATGKRDGVVQNIADRPITNTDSIMAYVYGLHLYNNGIISKTNSADSIKSTLLNMQRSDGGWAIAGQKGDVDVTAMVLQALAPCCNETRIKPAVDRGVAFLSSRQNANGTFSTLGKENCESTVQVITALSDLKIDCNTDARFSKNGNTPLDALKLFRLSGGGFSHLINVNSATATANHKTTTTGAGSSDDTSAPDKSSQTDSKGKDKNNASSSEKELSEGGANSEASQNTENGKTAKITAKTAGENRVKSKKKRIGYKPVVIIICLIVSAGTAFLLRLKKKANLKNMILLFGVLAGSVLFIIFTNFESASEHNKVPLKNNPVGTVTISIRCDNIVGKSDSKNIPKDGCILSDTEIQIEKGETVYDVLNYAVKQKAIHMEKKGDNGFVYVSAINNIYEFQFGDMSGWVYHVNGESPFVGCGNYKVKPGDKIEWMYTLDLGVDTGNSFDSLGGGGS
;
A
#
# COMPACT_ATOMS: atom_id res chain seq x y z
N ASN A 1 -22.65 4.98 -16.64
CA ASN A 1 -21.38 5.58 -17.12
C ASN A 1 -20.20 4.86 -16.45
N SER A 2 -19.03 4.68 -17.10
CA SER A 2 -17.98 3.79 -16.53
C SER A 2 -17.24 4.38 -15.31
N VAL A 3 -17.13 5.72 -15.25
CA VAL A 3 -16.60 6.46 -14.09
C VAL A 3 -17.60 6.49 -12.94
N GLU A 4 -18.87 6.79 -13.23
CA GLU A 4 -19.96 6.77 -12.25
C GLU A 4 -20.06 5.42 -11.52
N ASN A 5 -19.93 4.30 -12.25
CA ASN A 5 -19.89 2.97 -11.62
C ASN A 5 -18.62 2.76 -10.78
N TRP A 6 -17.47 3.34 -11.17
CA TRP A 6 -16.22 3.24 -10.41
C TRP A 6 -16.27 4.03 -9.10
N ILE A 7 -16.88 5.23 -9.12
CA ILE A 7 -17.19 6.03 -7.93
C ILE A 7 -18.06 5.21 -6.98
N ASN A 8 -19.24 4.80 -7.43
CA ASN A 8 -20.24 4.12 -6.60
C ASN A 8 -19.82 2.72 -6.09
N THR A 9 -18.79 2.10 -6.67
CA THR A 9 -18.29 0.78 -6.23
C THR A 9 -16.91 0.87 -5.58
N SER A 10 -15.87 1.11 -6.35
CA SER A 10 -14.48 0.92 -5.91
C SER A 10 -13.99 2.09 -5.07
N LEU A 11 -14.38 3.32 -5.40
CA LEU A 11 -14.02 4.47 -4.55
C LEU A 11 -14.83 4.44 -3.26
N THR A 12 -16.16 4.26 -3.32
CA THR A 12 -17.01 4.10 -2.12
C THR A 12 -16.53 3.00 -1.17
N LYS A 13 -16.17 1.81 -1.69
CA LYS A 13 -15.66 0.72 -0.88
C LYS A 13 -14.31 1.03 -0.20
N ASN A 14 -13.45 1.82 -0.84
CA ASN A 14 -12.12 2.18 -0.34
C ASN A 14 -12.08 3.58 0.31
N CYS A 15 -13.22 4.13 0.71
CA CYS A 15 -13.26 5.38 1.47
C CYS A 15 -12.38 5.29 2.74
N ALA A 16 -11.72 6.39 3.06
CA ALA A 16 -10.65 6.49 4.07
C ALA A 16 -9.40 5.63 3.82
N SER A 17 -9.30 4.97 2.67
CA SER A 17 -8.18 4.09 2.28
C SER A 17 -7.48 4.54 0.99
N GLY A 18 -7.54 5.83 0.64
CA GLY A 18 -6.79 6.42 -0.49
C GLY A 18 -7.65 6.80 -1.70
N SER A 19 -8.97 6.58 -1.67
CA SER A 19 -9.88 7.03 -2.74
C SER A 19 -10.08 8.55 -2.78
N GLU A 20 -9.72 9.26 -1.71
CA GLU A 20 -10.05 10.67 -1.49
C GLU A 20 -9.54 11.58 -2.61
N TRP A 21 -8.30 11.38 -3.06
CA TRP A 21 -7.68 12.19 -4.10
C TRP A 21 -8.41 12.07 -5.43
N TYR A 22 -8.89 10.87 -5.77
CA TYR A 22 -9.72 10.64 -6.95
C TYR A 22 -11.07 11.35 -6.82
N VAL A 23 -11.69 11.31 -5.64
CA VAL A 23 -12.98 11.98 -5.40
C VAL A 23 -12.84 13.50 -5.48
N ILE A 24 -11.81 14.08 -4.85
CA ILE A 24 -11.52 15.52 -4.91
C ILE A 24 -11.26 15.97 -6.35
N ALA A 25 -10.51 15.20 -7.14
CA ALA A 25 -10.22 15.52 -8.54
C ALA A 25 -11.45 15.36 -9.45
N LEU A 26 -12.21 14.27 -9.31
CA LEU A 26 -13.39 14.01 -10.14
C LEU A 26 -14.54 14.98 -9.85
N SER A 27 -14.69 15.47 -8.62
CA SER A 27 -15.77 16.40 -8.27
C SER A 27 -15.61 17.78 -8.91
N GLN A 28 -14.39 18.19 -9.26
CA GLN A 28 -14.12 19.42 -10.03
C GLN A 28 -14.81 19.45 -11.39
N ASN A 29 -15.20 18.29 -11.95
CA ASN A 29 -15.90 18.20 -13.23
C ASN A 29 -17.40 18.55 -13.10
N GLY A 30 -17.98 18.49 -11.90
CA GLY A 30 -19.41 18.77 -11.65
C GLY A 30 -20.42 17.81 -12.31
N LYS A 31 -19.96 16.65 -12.81
CA LYS A 31 -20.75 15.73 -13.67
C LYS A 31 -21.17 14.40 -13.03
N TYR A 32 -20.70 14.11 -11.82
CA TYR A 32 -20.84 12.78 -11.19
C TYR A 32 -21.60 12.88 -9.87
N ASP A 33 -22.33 11.81 -9.52
CA ASP A 33 -22.96 11.69 -8.21
C ASP A 33 -21.99 11.06 -7.21
N PHE A 34 -21.82 11.71 -6.06
CA PHE A 34 -20.96 11.25 -4.98
C PHE A 34 -21.75 10.84 -3.74
N SER A 35 -23.08 10.79 -3.80
CA SER A 35 -23.95 10.51 -2.65
C SER A 35 -23.60 9.19 -1.95
N ALA A 36 -23.30 8.13 -2.70
CA ALA A 36 -22.87 6.84 -2.13
C ALA A 36 -21.51 6.95 -1.41
N TYR A 37 -20.53 7.64 -2.02
CA TYR A 37 -19.22 7.86 -1.44
C TYR A 37 -19.30 8.69 -0.16
N GLN A 38 -20.05 9.79 -0.22
CA GLN A 38 -20.28 10.71 0.88
C GLN A 38 -20.92 9.99 2.08
N ASN A 39 -21.97 9.20 1.85
CA ASN A 39 -22.64 8.45 2.91
C ASN A 39 -21.70 7.40 3.54
N ALA A 40 -20.88 6.71 2.74
CA ALA A 40 -19.90 5.75 3.25
C ALA A 40 -18.80 6.43 4.08
N LEU A 41 -18.28 7.58 3.62
CA LEU A 41 -17.22 8.31 4.32
C LEU A 41 -17.71 9.02 5.58
N VAL A 42 -18.93 9.54 5.61
CA VAL A 42 -19.57 10.05 6.84
C VAL A 42 -19.72 8.92 7.86
N ASN A 43 -20.30 7.78 7.47
CA ASN A 43 -20.44 6.62 8.34
C ASN A 43 -19.08 6.07 8.84
N TYR A 44 -18.05 6.08 7.99
CA TYR A 44 -16.69 5.75 8.42
C TYR A 44 -16.20 6.71 9.51
N LEU A 45 -16.27 8.03 9.27
CA LEU A 45 -15.75 9.05 10.20
C LEU A 45 -16.50 9.07 11.53
N GLU A 46 -17.81 8.83 11.54
CA GLU A 46 -18.63 8.78 12.76
C GLU A 46 -18.30 7.57 13.65
N ASN A 47 -17.87 6.45 13.06
CA ASN A 47 -17.58 5.21 13.80
C ASN A 47 -16.07 4.92 13.98
N ASN A 48 -15.21 5.50 13.15
CA ASN A 48 -13.77 5.18 13.04
C ASN A 48 -12.93 6.46 12.86
N MET A 49 -13.27 7.53 13.58
CA MET A 49 -12.57 8.83 13.51
C MET A 49 -11.04 8.65 13.63
N PRO A 50 -10.24 9.07 12.62
CA PRO A 50 -8.79 8.91 12.67
C PRO A 50 -8.15 9.66 13.83
N GLY A 51 -7.19 9.01 14.51
CA GLY A 51 -6.39 9.59 15.58
C GLY A 51 -5.65 10.86 15.13
N PRO A 52 -4.78 10.80 14.11
CA PRO A 52 -4.10 12.00 13.61
C PRO A 52 -5.07 13.03 12.99
N VAL A 53 -4.94 14.29 13.38
CA VAL A 53 -5.84 15.39 12.98
C VAL A 53 -5.80 15.63 11.47
N GLN A 54 -4.60 15.66 10.90
CA GLN A 54 -4.35 15.82 9.46
C GLN A 54 -5.04 14.76 8.61
N THR A 55 -5.13 13.52 9.10
CA THR A 55 -5.81 12.44 8.39
C THR A 55 -7.31 12.71 8.34
N ALA A 56 -7.93 13.06 9.48
CA ALA A 56 -9.35 13.40 9.52
C ALA A 56 -9.68 14.65 8.68
N GLN A 57 -8.85 15.69 8.72
CA GLN A 57 -9.04 16.90 7.90
C GLN A 57 -8.96 16.61 6.40
N LYS A 58 -8.03 15.75 5.94
CA LYS A 58 -7.98 15.28 4.55
C LYS A 58 -9.28 14.57 4.13
N LEU A 59 -9.84 13.72 4.99
CA LEU A 59 -11.13 13.07 4.75
C LEU A 59 -12.29 14.10 4.71
N ALA A 60 -12.26 15.12 5.57
CA ALA A 60 -13.23 16.22 5.55
C ALA A 60 -13.13 17.08 4.27
N LEU A 61 -11.94 17.29 3.71
CA LEU A 61 -11.77 17.94 2.40
C LEU A 61 -12.42 17.13 1.27
N ALA A 62 -12.36 15.80 1.31
CA ALA A 62 -13.08 14.96 0.35
C ALA A 62 -14.60 15.10 0.49
N LEU A 63 -15.14 15.19 1.72
CA LEU A 63 -16.56 15.48 1.95
C LEU A 63 -16.98 16.87 1.45
N ILE A 64 -16.16 17.90 1.69
CA ILE A 64 -16.40 19.25 1.18
C ILE A 64 -16.40 19.28 -0.35
N ALA A 65 -15.48 18.54 -0.98
CA ALA A 65 -15.38 18.41 -2.43
C ALA A 65 -16.61 17.72 -3.05
N THR A 66 -17.36 16.90 -2.29
CA THR A 66 -18.65 16.33 -2.71
C THR A 66 -19.87 17.14 -2.27
N GLY A 67 -19.67 18.28 -1.58
CA GLY A 67 -20.73 19.20 -1.14
C GLY A 67 -21.15 19.08 0.33
N LYS A 68 -20.63 18.10 1.10
CA LYS A 68 -20.94 17.93 2.52
C LYS A 68 -20.07 18.83 3.39
N ARG A 69 -20.69 19.70 4.17
CA ARG A 69 -20.01 20.79 4.91
C ARG A 69 -20.35 20.87 6.41
N ASP A 70 -21.30 20.05 6.85
CA ASP A 70 -21.90 20.06 8.19
C ASP A 70 -21.54 18.79 9.00
N GLY A 71 -22.07 18.69 10.22
CA GLY A 71 -21.95 17.52 11.08
C GLY A 71 -20.49 17.12 11.32
N VAL A 72 -20.09 15.94 10.84
CA VAL A 72 -18.74 15.38 11.03
C VAL A 72 -17.63 16.30 10.47
N VAL A 73 -17.89 17.08 9.43
CA VAL A 73 -16.92 18.07 8.89
C VAL A 73 -16.64 19.18 9.90
N GLN A 74 -17.69 19.70 10.55
CA GLN A 74 -17.56 20.72 11.59
C GLN A 74 -16.86 20.14 12.83
N ASN A 75 -17.22 18.92 13.23
CA ASN A 75 -16.57 18.22 14.35
C ASN A 75 -15.06 18.04 14.12
N ILE A 76 -14.65 17.77 12.88
CA ILE A 76 -13.23 17.66 12.49
C ILE A 76 -12.54 19.03 12.49
N ALA A 77 -13.19 20.07 12.00
CA ALA A 77 -12.65 21.43 12.01
C ALA A 77 -12.52 22.02 13.43
N ASP A 78 -13.39 21.62 14.35
CA ASP A 78 -13.34 22.00 15.78
C ASP A 78 -12.28 21.23 16.58
N ARG A 79 -11.59 20.24 16.00
CA ARG A 79 -10.45 19.58 16.67
C ARG A 79 -9.28 20.58 16.82
N PRO A 80 -8.67 20.69 18.02
CA PRO A 80 -7.49 21.54 18.20
C PRO A 80 -6.31 20.98 17.40
N ILE A 81 -5.52 21.87 16.81
CA ILE A 81 -4.22 21.54 16.21
C ILE A 81 -3.14 21.92 17.24
N THR A 82 -2.31 20.95 17.60
CA THR A 82 -1.27 21.07 18.62
C THR A 82 0.11 21.23 18.01
N ASN A 83 1.11 21.62 18.81
CA ASN A 83 2.49 21.74 18.35
C ASN A 83 3.20 20.39 18.11
N THR A 84 2.55 19.27 18.45
CA THR A 84 3.03 17.91 18.09
C THR A 84 2.44 17.41 16.78
N ASP A 85 1.36 18.00 16.27
CA ASP A 85 0.78 17.64 14.98
C ASP A 85 1.74 17.99 13.82
N SER A 86 1.68 17.17 12.77
CA SER A 86 2.41 17.42 11.51
C SER A 86 2.04 18.78 10.90
N ILE A 87 2.97 19.38 10.15
CA ILE A 87 2.69 20.55 9.29
C ILE A 87 1.44 20.36 8.41
N MET A 88 1.14 19.12 8.03
CA MET A 88 -0.06 18.77 7.27
C MET A 88 -1.38 19.10 7.98
N ALA A 89 -1.42 19.14 9.32
CA ALA A 89 -2.61 19.55 10.07
C ALA A 89 -2.92 21.05 9.89
N TYR A 90 -1.87 21.86 9.78
CA TYR A 90 -1.98 23.28 9.46
C TYR A 90 -2.36 23.50 7.99
N VAL A 91 -1.75 22.74 7.07
CA VAL A 91 -2.09 22.78 5.63
C VAL A 91 -3.57 22.43 5.38
N TYR A 92 -4.01 21.25 5.83
CA TYR A 92 -5.40 20.82 5.62
C TYR A 92 -6.38 21.66 6.43
N GLY A 93 -6.02 22.07 7.65
CA GLY A 93 -6.80 23.02 8.45
C GLY A 93 -7.05 24.35 7.72
N LEU A 94 -6.02 24.93 7.08
CA LEU A 94 -6.19 26.14 6.27
C LEU A 94 -7.05 25.88 5.02
N HIS A 95 -6.92 24.73 4.35
CA HIS A 95 -7.81 24.37 3.25
C HIS A 95 -9.29 24.24 3.68
N LEU A 96 -9.59 23.74 4.88
CA LEU A 96 -10.97 23.74 5.41
C LEU A 96 -11.51 25.18 5.53
N TYR A 97 -10.69 26.12 6.01
CA TYR A 97 -11.08 27.51 6.22
C TYR A 97 -11.19 28.30 4.91
N ASN A 98 -10.29 28.05 3.96
CA ASN A 98 -10.40 28.57 2.59
C ASN A 98 -11.67 28.08 1.89
N ASN A 99 -12.19 26.92 2.31
CA ASN A 99 -13.49 26.40 1.88
C ASN A 99 -14.68 26.91 2.72
N GLY A 100 -14.49 27.89 3.62
CA GLY A 100 -15.57 28.52 4.39
C GLY A 100 -16.07 27.72 5.60
N ILE A 101 -15.34 26.68 6.05
CA ILE A 101 -15.60 26.05 7.34
C ILE A 101 -15.00 26.93 8.44
N ILE A 102 -15.73 27.20 9.51
CA ILE A 102 -15.26 28.04 10.63
C ILE A 102 -15.05 27.16 11.86
N SER A 103 -13.82 27.07 12.36
CA SER A 103 -13.50 26.36 13.60
C SER A 103 -13.72 27.22 14.83
N LYS A 104 -14.13 26.59 15.93
CA LYS A 104 -14.22 27.20 17.27
C LYS A 104 -12.88 27.19 18.03
N THR A 105 -11.90 26.39 17.59
CA THR A 105 -10.67 26.11 18.36
C THR A 105 -9.40 26.64 17.71
N ASN A 106 -9.34 26.75 16.37
CA ASN A 106 -8.20 27.33 15.66
C ASN A 106 -8.66 28.43 14.68
N SER A 107 -7.89 29.51 14.57
CA SER A 107 -8.19 30.59 13.62
C SER A 107 -7.30 30.51 12.37
N ALA A 108 -7.80 30.98 11.22
CA ALA A 108 -7.03 31.03 9.99
C ALA A 108 -5.75 31.87 10.13
N ASP A 109 -5.79 32.98 10.87
CA ASP A 109 -4.59 33.79 11.14
C ASP A 109 -3.56 33.10 12.03
N SER A 110 -3.99 32.27 12.99
CA SER A 110 -3.08 31.44 13.79
C SER A 110 -2.38 30.42 12.89
N ILE A 111 -3.15 29.67 12.09
CA ILE A 111 -2.61 28.67 11.15
C ILE A 111 -1.64 29.31 10.14
N LYS A 112 -2.03 30.43 9.51
CA LYS A 112 -1.15 31.20 8.60
C LYS A 112 0.15 31.58 9.31
N SER A 113 0.08 32.11 10.52
CA SER A 113 1.27 32.54 11.28
C SER A 113 2.20 31.36 11.64
N THR A 114 1.64 30.21 12.01
CA THR A 114 2.41 28.99 12.25
C THR A 114 3.10 28.50 10.98
N LEU A 115 2.39 28.46 9.84
CA LEU A 115 2.99 28.09 8.55
C LEU A 115 4.15 29.03 8.18
N LEU A 116 4.03 30.34 8.37
CA LEU A 116 5.15 31.28 8.14
C LEU A 116 6.37 30.94 9.02
N ASN A 117 6.15 30.64 10.30
CA ASN A 117 7.22 30.32 11.25
C ASN A 117 7.87 28.95 10.98
N MET A 118 7.19 28.04 10.28
CA MET A 118 7.72 26.73 9.86
C MET A 118 8.54 26.78 8.57
N GLN A 119 8.64 27.94 7.89
CA GLN A 119 9.43 28.06 6.66
C GLN A 119 10.92 27.93 6.97
N ARG A 120 11.63 27.11 6.18
CA ARG A 120 13.07 26.85 6.34
C ARG A 120 13.89 27.97 5.70
N SER A 121 15.18 28.01 6.04
CA SER A 121 16.12 29.03 5.54
C SER A 121 16.36 28.98 4.03
N ASP A 122 16.11 27.83 3.38
CA ASP A 122 16.12 27.68 1.93
C ASP A 122 14.81 28.12 1.24
N GLY A 123 13.82 28.59 2.01
CA GLY A 123 12.53 29.07 1.52
C GLY A 123 11.46 27.99 1.37
N GLY A 124 11.79 26.71 1.55
CA GLY A 124 10.81 25.63 1.50
C GLY A 124 10.15 25.33 2.86
N TRP A 125 9.27 24.34 2.85
CA TRP A 125 8.68 23.70 4.04
C TRP A 125 8.90 22.19 3.96
N ALA A 126 8.92 21.52 5.12
CA ALA A 126 9.06 20.07 5.21
C ALA A 126 8.38 19.56 6.49
N ILE A 127 7.92 18.30 6.48
CA ILE A 127 7.37 17.62 7.66
C ILE A 127 8.44 17.48 8.74
N ALA A 128 9.64 17.03 8.35
CA ALA A 128 10.79 16.80 9.22
C ALA A 128 12.08 17.38 8.59
N GLY A 129 13.19 17.35 9.33
CA GLY A 129 14.48 17.85 8.86
C GLY A 129 14.60 19.38 8.84
N GLN A 130 15.69 19.88 8.23
CA GLN A 130 16.05 21.31 8.18
C GLN A 130 16.00 21.94 6.79
N LYS A 131 15.91 21.14 5.73
CA LYS A 131 15.78 21.59 4.34
C LYS A 131 14.32 21.54 3.93
N GLY A 132 13.91 22.38 2.99
CA GLY A 132 12.61 22.26 2.35
C GLY A 132 12.46 20.95 1.57
N ASP A 133 11.23 20.46 1.53
CA ASP A 133 10.76 19.36 0.69
C ASP A 133 9.87 19.91 -0.44
N VAL A 134 9.89 19.28 -1.62
CA VAL A 134 9.15 19.76 -2.80
C VAL A 134 7.64 19.64 -2.59
N ASP A 135 7.18 18.48 -2.13
CA ASP A 135 5.76 18.14 -2.02
C ASP A 135 5.11 18.98 -0.91
N VAL A 136 5.77 19.06 0.25
CA VAL A 136 5.31 19.87 1.38
C VAL A 136 5.32 21.36 1.04
N THR A 137 6.35 21.86 0.35
CA THR A 137 6.38 23.27 -0.09
C THR A 137 5.23 23.58 -1.03
N ALA A 138 4.99 22.73 -2.03
CA ALA A 138 3.89 22.92 -2.97
C ALA A 138 2.52 22.85 -2.26
N MET A 139 2.31 21.92 -1.32
CA MET A 139 1.09 21.86 -0.50
C MET A 139 0.87 23.10 0.38
N VAL A 140 1.92 23.64 1.01
CA VAL A 140 1.81 24.89 1.79
C VAL A 140 1.46 26.08 0.88
N LEU A 141 2.03 26.15 -0.33
CA LEU A 141 1.71 27.19 -1.31
C LEU A 141 0.24 27.11 -1.80
N GLN A 142 -0.31 25.91 -2.01
CA GLN A 142 -1.74 25.72 -2.33
C GLN A 142 -2.64 26.21 -1.19
N ALA A 143 -2.30 25.89 0.06
CA ALA A 143 -3.05 26.36 1.22
C ALA A 143 -2.97 27.89 1.41
N LEU A 144 -1.83 28.50 1.08
CA LEU A 144 -1.65 29.95 1.14
C LEU A 144 -2.18 30.69 -0.10
N ALA A 145 -2.47 30.02 -1.21
CA ALA A 145 -2.83 30.68 -2.48
C ALA A 145 -4.00 31.67 -2.38
N PRO A 146 -5.12 31.40 -1.66
CA PRO A 146 -6.20 32.38 -1.50
C PRO A 146 -5.82 33.66 -0.75
N CYS A 147 -4.71 33.65 0.00
CA CYS A 147 -4.18 34.79 0.77
C CYS A 147 -2.79 35.24 0.32
N CYS A 148 -2.30 34.78 -0.85
CA CYS A 148 -0.91 34.97 -1.28
C CYS A 148 -0.50 36.43 -1.45
N ASN A 149 -1.47 37.33 -1.70
CA ASN A 149 -1.25 38.77 -1.85
C ASN A 149 -1.35 39.57 -0.54
N GLU A 150 -1.65 38.94 0.61
CA GLU A 150 -1.54 39.60 1.91
C GLU A 150 -0.09 40.03 2.16
N THR A 151 0.17 41.28 2.54
CA THR A 151 1.53 41.84 2.75
C THR A 151 2.42 41.00 3.66
N ARG A 152 1.83 40.34 4.66
CA ARG A 152 2.53 39.44 5.61
C ARG A 152 2.84 38.06 5.01
N ILE A 153 2.02 37.59 4.07
CA ILE A 153 2.11 36.24 3.48
C ILE A 153 3.00 36.23 2.24
N LYS A 154 2.88 37.27 1.38
CA LYS A 154 3.56 37.35 0.09
C LYS A 154 5.07 37.05 0.14
N PRO A 155 5.87 37.59 1.09
CA PRO A 155 7.31 37.31 1.13
C PRO A 155 7.65 35.83 1.36
N ALA A 156 6.81 35.08 2.07
CA ALA A 156 6.99 33.65 2.26
C ALA A 156 6.57 32.85 1.03
N VAL A 157 5.46 33.23 0.38
CA VAL A 157 5.04 32.66 -0.91
C VAL A 157 6.11 32.86 -1.99
N ASP A 158 6.65 34.07 -2.12
CA ASP A 158 7.71 34.39 -3.08
C ASP A 158 8.96 33.51 -2.86
N ARG A 159 9.37 33.30 -1.59
CA ARG A 159 10.46 32.38 -1.22
C ARG A 159 10.14 30.92 -1.55
N GLY A 160 8.91 30.46 -1.29
CA GLY A 160 8.48 29.10 -1.63
C GLY A 160 8.47 28.84 -3.13
N VAL A 161 8.01 29.79 -3.93
CA VAL A 161 8.06 29.69 -5.41
C VAL A 161 9.51 29.71 -5.91
N ALA A 162 10.39 30.53 -5.31
CA ALA A 162 11.82 30.52 -5.62
C ALA A 162 12.50 29.20 -5.24
N PHE A 163 12.14 28.60 -4.10
CA PHE A 163 12.57 27.25 -3.71
C PHE A 163 12.13 26.22 -4.75
N LEU A 164 10.85 26.19 -5.16
CA LEU A 164 10.40 25.25 -6.18
C LEU A 164 11.14 25.46 -7.51
N SER A 165 11.33 26.71 -7.95
CA SER A 165 12.13 27.00 -9.14
C SER A 165 13.58 26.50 -9.04
N SER A 166 14.19 26.46 -7.85
CA SER A 166 15.55 25.94 -7.66
C SER A 166 15.62 24.41 -7.54
N ARG A 167 14.48 23.74 -7.30
CA ARG A 167 14.36 22.27 -7.20
C ARG A 167 13.95 21.57 -8.49
N GLN A 168 13.59 22.32 -9.54
CA GLN A 168 13.24 21.75 -10.83
C GLN A 168 14.47 21.17 -11.54
N ASN A 169 14.37 19.91 -11.99
CA ASN A 169 15.43 19.21 -12.70
C ASN A 169 15.61 19.73 -14.14
N ALA A 170 16.73 19.39 -14.77
CA ALA A 170 17.07 19.81 -16.13
C ALA A 170 16.09 19.32 -17.22
N ASN A 171 15.35 18.25 -16.96
CA ASN A 171 14.28 17.71 -17.82
C ASN A 171 12.88 18.24 -17.44
N GLY A 172 12.80 19.23 -16.56
CA GLY A 172 11.57 19.87 -16.10
C GLY A 172 10.86 19.15 -14.93
N THR A 173 11.29 17.94 -14.56
CA THR A 173 10.68 17.13 -13.49
C THR A 173 11.00 17.69 -12.09
N PHE A 174 10.37 17.07 -11.08
CA PHE A 174 10.71 17.25 -9.68
C PHE A 174 11.02 15.91 -9.01
N SER A 175 11.85 15.97 -7.96
CA SER A 175 12.32 14.80 -7.23
C SER A 175 12.03 14.88 -5.73
N THR A 176 11.63 13.76 -5.16
CA THR A 176 11.58 13.50 -3.71
C THR A 176 12.49 12.31 -3.41
N LEU A 177 13.27 12.36 -2.33
CA LEU A 177 14.32 11.37 -2.00
C LEU A 177 15.29 11.08 -3.17
N GLY A 178 15.63 12.11 -3.96
CA GLY A 178 16.57 12.00 -5.09
C GLY A 178 16.04 11.29 -6.33
N LYS A 179 14.76 10.88 -6.37
CA LYS A 179 14.14 10.22 -7.53
C LYS A 179 13.05 11.08 -8.15
N GLU A 180 13.18 11.28 -9.46
CA GLU A 180 12.24 12.04 -10.29
C GLU A 180 10.90 11.31 -10.35
N ASN A 181 9.81 12.00 -10.01
CA ASN A 181 8.49 11.37 -9.97
C ASN A 181 7.33 12.26 -10.45
N CYS A 182 6.24 11.60 -10.86
CA CYS A 182 5.07 12.25 -11.43
C CYS A 182 4.32 13.08 -10.39
N GLU A 183 4.17 12.55 -9.18
CA GLU A 183 3.37 13.13 -8.11
C GLU A 183 3.94 14.47 -7.65
N SER A 184 5.24 14.57 -7.39
CA SER A 184 5.92 15.83 -7.06
C SER A 184 5.83 16.85 -8.20
N THR A 185 5.96 16.38 -9.44
CA THR A 185 5.83 17.25 -10.62
C THR A 185 4.41 17.83 -10.72
N VAL A 186 3.38 17.01 -10.51
CA VAL A 186 1.97 17.44 -10.49
C VAL A 186 1.65 18.32 -9.27
N GLN A 187 2.26 18.06 -8.11
CA GLN A 187 2.04 18.86 -6.91
C GLN A 187 2.53 20.30 -7.11
N VAL A 188 3.70 20.48 -7.75
CA VAL A 188 4.20 21.80 -8.15
C VAL A 188 3.31 22.46 -9.19
N ILE A 189 2.88 21.75 -10.24
CA ILE A 189 1.95 22.31 -11.26
C ILE A 189 0.66 22.81 -10.61
N THR A 190 0.11 22.06 -9.66
CA THR A 190 -1.09 22.44 -8.90
C THR A 190 -0.82 23.72 -8.08
N ALA A 191 0.30 23.79 -7.36
CA ALA A 191 0.65 24.97 -6.57
C ALA A 191 0.84 26.25 -7.42
N LEU A 192 1.47 26.13 -8.58
CA LEU A 192 1.65 27.24 -9.51
C LEU A 192 0.30 27.67 -10.11
N SER A 193 -0.56 26.72 -10.49
CA SER A 193 -1.91 26.99 -11.01
C SER A 193 -2.82 27.69 -10.00
N ASP A 194 -2.74 27.32 -8.73
CA ASP A 194 -3.46 27.99 -7.63
C ASP A 194 -2.97 29.42 -7.43
N LEU A 195 -1.65 29.64 -7.46
CA LEU A 195 -0.99 30.95 -7.42
C LEU A 195 -1.15 31.79 -8.72
N LYS A 196 -1.83 31.28 -9.74
CA LYS A 196 -1.99 31.91 -11.07
C LYS A 196 -0.67 32.16 -11.80
N ILE A 197 0.32 31.30 -11.55
CA ILE A 197 1.59 31.23 -12.26
C ILE A 197 1.46 30.14 -13.33
N ASP A 198 1.51 30.52 -14.61
CA ASP A 198 1.54 29.56 -15.70
C ASP A 198 2.94 28.93 -15.82
N CYS A 199 3.06 27.67 -15.38
CA CYS A 199 4.32 26.91 -15.41
C CYS A 199 4.86 26.64 -16.83
N ASN A 200 4.07 26.86 -17.88
CA ASN A 200 4.49 26.71 -19.27
C ASN A 200 5.13 27.99 -19.85
N THR A 201 4.86 29.16 -19.26
CA THR A 201 5.36 30.46 -19.75
C THR A 201 6.21 31.23 -18.74
N ASP A 202 6.14 30.93 -17.45
CA ASP A 202 6.99 31.55 -16.43
C ASP A 202 8.45 31.05 -16.55
N ALA A 203 9.35 31.97 -16.90
CA ALA A 203 10.77 31.68 -17.12
C ALA A 203 11.50 31.06 -15.92
N ARG A 204 10.97 31.22 -14.68
CA ARG A 204 11.53 30.55 -13.50
C ARG A 204 11.38 29.02 -13.59
N PHE A 205 10.37 28.55 -14.32
CA PHE A 205 10.00 27.14 -14.46
C PHE A 205 10.38 26.52 -15.82
N SER A 206 11.29 27.14 -16.57
CA SER A 206 11.91 26.52 -17.74
C SER A 206 13.37 26.17 -17.45
N LYS A 207 13.72 24.88 -17.45
CA LYS A 207 15.11 24.40 -17.33
C LYS A 207 15.50 23.69 -18.62
N ASN A 208 16.56 24.15 -19.28
CA ASN A 208 17.00 23.66 -20.58
C ASN A 208 15.87 23.55 -21.63
N GLY A 209 14.90 24.47 -21.58
CA GLY A 209 13.72 24.48 -22.45
C GLY A 209 12.55 23.58 -22.00
N ASN A 210 12.72 22.77 -20.94
CA ASN A 210 11.68 21.90 -20.41
C ASN A 210 10.89 22.59 -19.29
N THR A 211 9.56 22.52 -19.39
CA THR A 211 8.61 22.98 -18.36
C THR A 211 8.15 21.81 -17.48
N PRO A 212 7.52 22.04 -16.31
CA PRO A 212 6.92 20.96 -15.53
C PRO A 212 5.80 20.24 -16.30
N LEU A 213 5.08 20.97 -17.18
CA LEU A 213 4.03 20.42 -18.02
C LEU A 213 4.60 19.50 -19.13
N ASP A 214 5.77 19.84 -19.68
CA ASP A 214 6.50 18.95 -20.59
C ASP A 214 6.97 17.68 -19.87
N ALA A 215 7.48 17.82 -18.65
CA ALA A 215 7.96 16.71 -17.83
C ALA A 215 6.88 15.65 -17.56
N LEU A 216 5.59 16.03 -17.50
CA LEU A 216 4.49 15.06 -17.39
C LEU A 216 4.47 14.03 -18.54
N LYS A 217 4.99 14.37 -19.73
CA LYS A 217 5.08 13.45 -20.87
C LYS A 217 6.02 12.27 -20.59
N LEU A 218 7.04 12.46 -19.73
CA LEU A 218 8.03 11.44 -19.36
C LEU A 218 7.44 10.33 -18.46
N PHE A 219 6.36 10.64 -17.76
CA PHE A 219 5.61 9.72 -16.91
C PHE A 219 4.42 9.06 -17.63
N ARG A 220 4.05 9.53 -18.82
CA ARG A 220 2.83 9.10 -19.51
C ARG A 220 3.00 7.71 -20.14
N LEU A 221 2.15 6.77 -19.74
CA LEU A 221 2.08 5.42 -20.29
C LEU A 221 1.26 5.37 -21.59
N SER A 222 1.51 4.36 -22.42
CA SER A 222 0.77 4.13 -23.68
C SER A 222 -0.74 3.96 -23.49
N GLY A 223 -1.18 3.46 -22.34
CA GLY A 223 -2.60 3.36 -21.96
C GLY A 223 -3.24 4.67 -21.48
N GLY A 224 -2.52 5.80 -21.53
CA GLY A 224 -3.04 7.13 -21.14
C GLY A 224 -2.96 7.46 -19.65
N GLY A 225 -2.71 6.47 -18.79
CA GLY A 225 -2.32 6.70 -17.39
C GLY A 225 -0.87 7.19 -17.26
N PHE A 226 -0.42 7.41 -16.03
CA PHE A 226 0.91 7.89 -15.70
C PHE A 226 1.58 6.91 -14.71
N SER A 227 2.89 6.69 -14.86
CA SER A 227 3.71 5.94 -13.91
C SER A 227 4.37 6.87 -12.90
N HIS A 228 4.61 6.35 -11.69
CA HIS A 228 5.32 7.08 -10.64
C HIS A 228 6.72 7.54 -11.11
N LEU A 229 7.53 6.62 -11.65
CA LEU A 229 8.84 6.92 -12.23
C LEU A 229 8.78 7.00 -13.76
N ILE A 230 9.80 7.62 -14.34
CA ILE A 230 10.02 7.72 -15.80
C ILE A 230 10.32 6.34 -16.41
N ASN A 231 9.80 6.08 -17.62
CA ASN A 231 10.17 4.95 -18.49
C ASN A 231 10.15 3.54 -17.85
N VAL A 232 9.24 3.27 -16.91
CA VAL A 232 9.07 1.91 -16.36
C VAL A 232 8.43 1.00 -17.42
N ASN A 233 9.27 0.23 -18.11
CA ASN A 233 8.94 -0.36 -19.40
C ASN A 233 7.76 -1.37 -19.37
N SER A 234 6.92 -1.33 -20.40
CA SER A 234 5.52 -1.76 -20.39
C SER A 234 5.25 -3.26 -20.57
N ALA A 235 6.09 -4.13 -19.99
CA ALA A 235 5.76 -5.55 -19.78
C ALA A 235 4.98 -5.79 -18.46
N THR A 236 5.18 -4.92 -17.47
CA THR A 236 4.41 -4.88 -16.21
C THR A 236 3.21 -3.93 -16.26
N ALA A 237 3.12 -3.05 -17.27
CA ALA A 237 2.08 -2.02 -17.33
C ALA A 237 0.74 -2.49 -17.93
N THR A 238 0.71 -3.54 -18.74
CA THR A 238 -0.51 -3.97 -19.47
C THR A 238 -1.58 -4.66 -18.61
N ALA A 239 -1.30 -4.88 -17.32
CA ALA A 239 -2.29 -5.29 -16.32
C ALA A 239 -2.56 -4.18 -15.27
N ASN A 240 -1.83 -3.07 -15.32
CA ASN A 240 -1.94 -2.00 -14.34
C ASN A 240 -3.02 -1.01 -14.76
N HIS A 241 -4.09 -1.02 -13.96
CA HIS A 241 -5.30 -0.22 -14.08
C HIS A 241 -5.13 1.20 -14.65
N LYS A 242 -6.09 1.58 -15.50
CA LYS A 242 -7.11 2.66 -15.35
C LYS A 242 -7.03 3.69 -14.19
N THR A 243 -5.86 3.99 -13.63
CA THR A 243 -5.69 4.81 -12.41
C THR A 243 -4.72 5.98 -12.61
N THR A 244 -4.93 6.77 -13.66
CA THR A 244 -4.53 8.20 -13.68
C THR A 244 -5.25 8.95 -14.80
N THR A 245 -6.38 9.55 -14.45
CA THR A 245 -7.15 10.54 -15.23
C THR A 245 -8.09 11.18 -14.19
N THR A 246 -8.21 12.49 -14.03
CA THR A 246 -8.07 13.62 -14.97
C THR A 246 -7.39 14.81 -14.28
N GLY A 247 -6.37 15.41 -14.90
CA GLY A 247 -5.64 16.59 -14.38
C GLY A 247 -5.11 17.53 -15.47
N ALA A 248 -5.68 17.46 -16.67
CA ALA A 248 -5.41 18.38 -17.76
C ALA A 248 -6.70 18.50 -18.60
N GLY A 249 -7.22 19.71 -18.76
CA GLY A 249 -8.39 19.96 -19.58
C GLY A 249 -7.99 20.05 -21.04
N SER A 250 -8.41 19.07 -21.84
CA SER A 250 -8.61 19.25 -23.28
C SER A 250 -9.97 18.66 -23.64
N SER A 251 -10.89 19.52 -24.07
CA SER A 251 -12.02 19.11 -24.89
C SER A 251 -11.48 18.40 -26.14
N ASP A 252 -11.98 17.20 -26.43
CA ASP A 252 -12.42 16.78 -27.77
C ASP A 252 -13.01 15.35 -27.71
N ASP A 253 -13.47 14.87 -28.85
CA ASP A 253 -14.77 14.22 -28.96
C ASP A 253 -14.83 12.70 -28.65
N THR A 254 -16.08 12.26 -28.55
CA THR A 254 -16.60 10.91 -28.35
C THR A 254 -16.09 9.87 -29.36
N SER A 255 -15.77 8.67 -28.85
CA SER A 255 -16.14 7.39 -29.49
C SER A 255 -15.91 6.22 -28.54
N ALA A 256 -16.90 5.34 -28.41
CA ALA A 256 -16.81 4.09 -27.67
C ALA A 256 -16.95 2.92 -28.66
N PRO A 257 -16.15 1.84 -28.54
CA PRO A 257 -16.42 0.60 -29.25
C PRO A 257 -17.37 -0.30 -28.45
N ASP A 258 -18.29 -0.94 -29.18
CA ASP A 258 -19.46 -1.66 -28.70
C ASP A 258 -19.13 -3.08 -28.18
N LYS A 259 -20.10 -3.72 -27.50
CA LYS A 259 -20.02 -5.10 -26.99
C LYS A 259 -21.03 -6.03 -27.66
N SER A 260 -20.60 -6.76 -28.68
CA SER A 260 -21.12 -8.09 -29.05
C SER A 260 -20.06 -8.80 -29.91
N SER A 261 -19.94 -10.12 -30.00
CA SER A 261 -20.71 -11.24 -29.42
C SER A 261 -19.78 -12.47 -29.23
N GLN A 262 -20.24 -13.48 -28.48
CA GLN A 262 -19.67 -14.84 -28.59
C GLN A 262 -20.30 -15.56 -29.80
N THR A 263 -19.50 -16.34 -30.53
CA THR A 263 -19.92 -17.64 -31.08
C THR A 263 -18.71 -18.49 -31.48
N ASP A 264 -18.82 -19.80 -31.30
CA ASP A 264 -17.83 -20.79 -31.73
C ASP A 264 -17.84 -20.99 -33.26
N SER A 265 -16.70 -21.31 -33.87
CA SER A 265 -16.43 -22.68 -34.38
C SER A 265 -15.27 -22.81 -35.37
N LYS A 266 -14.64 -24.00 -35.29
CA LYS A 266 -13.81 -24.73 -36.27
C LYS A 266 -13.59 -24.12 -37.68
N GLY A 267 -12.31 -23.90 -38.01
CA GLY A 267 -11.61 -24.83 -38.91
C GLY A 267 -11.08 -24.34 -40.26
N LYS A 268 -9.99 -25.00 -40.68
CA LYS A 268 -9.42 -25.16 -42.04
C LYS A 268 -8.63 -24.00 -42.69
N ASP A 269 -7.33 -24.27 -42.79
CA ASP A 269 -6.57 -24.46 -44.03
C ASP A 269 -6.27 -23.29 -44.99
N LYS A 270 -4.94 -23.15 -45.19
CA LYS A 270 -4.20 -23.03 -46.47
C LYS A 270 -3.90 -21.64 -47.07
N ASN A 271 -2.58 -21.45 -47.21
CA ASN A 271 -1.88 -21.05 -48.45
C ASN A 271 -1.98 -19.57 -48.89
N ASN A 272 -0.97 -18.95 -49.51
CA ASN A 272 0.46 -19.29 -49.78
C ASN A 272 1.17 -18.01 -50.31
N ALA A 273 2.50 -18.08 -50.50
CA ALA A 273 3.39 -17.15 -51.23
C ALA A 273 3.77 -15.84 -50.49
N SER A 274 5.06 -15.53 -50.23
CA SER A 274 6.22 -15.29 -51.16
C SER A 274 6.08 -13.93 -51.87
N SER A 275 7.08 -13.06 -52.08
CA SER A 275 8.58 -13.07 -51.95
C SER A 275 9.06 -11.59 -51.99
N SER A 276 10.32 -11.17 -51.72
CA SER A 276 11.58 -11.84 -51.33
C SER A 276 12.61 -10.81 -50.81
N GLU A 277 13.45 -11.24 -49.87
CA GLU A 277 14.92 -11.05 -49.78
C GLU A 277 15.63 -9.91 -50.54
N LYS A 278 16.56 -9.23 -49.85
CA LYS A 278 17.99 -9.43 -50.14
C LYS A 278 18.91 -9.10 -48.96
N GLU A 279 19.85 -10.02 -48.69
CA GLU A 279 20.99 -9.84 -47.81
C GLU A 279 22.06 -8.93 -48.44
N LEU A 280 23.01 -8.48 -47.60
CA LEU A 280 24.43 -8.56 -47.92
C LEU A 280 25.21 -8.79 -46.62
N SER A 281 26.15 -9.74 -46.64
CA SER A 281 27.07 -10.04 -45.53
C SER A 281 28.50 -10.07 -46.07
N GLU A 282 29.49 -9.76 -45.21
CA GLU A 282 30.87 -10.29 -45.18
C GLU A 282 31.62 -9.54 -44.05
N GLY A 283 32.57 -10.12 -43.29
CA GLY A 283 32.97 -11.52 -43.17
C GLY A 283 34.32 -11.70 -42.42
N GLY A 284 34.37 -12.62 -41.43
CA GLY A 284 35.61 -13.23 -40.90
C GLY A 284 36.55 -12.38 -40.01
N ALA A 285 37.50 -12.94 -39.25
CA ALA A 285 37.75 -14.35 -38.85
C ALA A 285 38.78 -14.44 -37.69
N ASN A 286 39.03 -15.67 -37.19
CA ASN A 286 40.05 -16.12 -36.23
C ASN A 286 39.85 -15.72 -34.75
N SER A 287 39.74 -16.59 -33.73
CA SER A 287 40.31 -17.92 -33.40
C SER A 287 41.59 -17.87 -32.57
N GLU A 288 41.53 -18.41 -31.35
CA GLU A 288 42.55 -19.35 -30.84
C GLU A 288 42.00 -20.16 -29.66
N ALA A 289 42.55 -21.35 -29.44
CA ALA A 289 42.12 -22.30 -28.42
C ALA A 289 43.29 -22.66 -27.52
N SER A 290 43.00 -23.14 -26.31
CA SER A 290 43.96 -23.94 -25.54
C SER A 290 43.21 -24.92 -24.63
N GLN A 291 43.39 -26.21 -24.93
CA GLN A 291 43.10 -27.29 -24.00
C GLN A 291 44.28 -27.45 -23.04
N ASN A 292 44.02 -27.98 -21.85
CA ASN A 292 44.99 -28.85 -21.20
C ASN A 292 44.28 -29.87 -20.30
N THR A 293 44.77 -31.10 -20.30
CA THR A 293 44.07 -32.29 -19.80
C THR A 293 44.95 -33.04 -18.80
N GLU A 294 44.31 -33.75 -17.86
CA GLU A 294 44.86 -34.85 -17.05
C GLU A 294 46.09 -34.61 -16.14
N ASN A 295 45.89 -34.86 -14.84
CA ASN A 295 46.22 -36.20 -14.32
C ASN A 295 45.51 -36.48 -12.98
N GLY A 296 45.21 -37.74 -12.68
CA GLY A 296 44.45 -38.13 -11.48
C GLY A 296 45.25 -38.94 -10.46
N LYS A 297 44.73 -39.08 -9.24
CA LYS A 297 44.90 -40.30 -8.44
C LYS A 297 43.87 -40.49 -7.32
N THR A 298 43.25 -41.65 -7.42
CA THR A 298 42.32 -42.37 -6.55
C THR A 298 42.65 -42.37 -5.05
N ALA A 299 41.63 -42.21 -4.21
CA ALA A 299 41.53 -42.89 -2.91
C ALA A 299 40.08 -43.40 -2.72
N LYS A 300 39.92 -44.66 -2.30
CA LYS A 300 38.65 -45.40 -2.35
C LYS A 300 38.46 -46.27 -1.10
N ILE A 301 37.56 -45.89 -0.19
CA ILE A 301 36.96 -46.76 0.84
C ILE A 301 35.48 -46.33 0.99
N THR A 302 34.52 -46.96 0.28
CA THR A 302 33.78 -48.19 0.62
C THR A 302 32.56 -47.98 1.54
N ALA A 303 31.43 -47.70 0.88
CA ALA A 303 30.07 -48.22 1.07
C ALA A 303 29.57 -48.80 2.41
N LYS A 304 28.36 -48.38 2.82
CA LYS A 304 27.17 -49.19 3.19
C LYS A 304 26.02 -48.24 3.64
N THR A 305 24.73 -48.40 3.33
CA THR A 305 23.99 -49.27 2.39
C THR A 305 22.70 -48.54 1.99
N ALA A 306 22.14 -48.85 0.82
CA ALA A 306 20.83 -48.35 0.37
C ALA A 306 19.63 -48.99 1.11
N GLY A 307 18.47 -48.34 1.01
CA GLY A 307 17.15 -48.88 1.38
C GLY A 307 16.22 -47.77 1.88
N GLU A 308 14.97 -47.63 1.44
CA GLU A 308 14.20 -48.42 0.47
C GLU A 308 13.02 -47.56 -0.03
N ASN A 309 12.61 -47.74 -1.30
CA ASN A 309 11.33 -47.21 -1.77
C ASN A 309 10.19 -47.92 -1.04
N ARG A 310 9.47 -47.22 -0.16
CA ARG A 310 8.21 -47.73 0.42
C ARG A 310 7.09 -46.70 0.32
N VAL A 311 6.21 -46.94 -0.65
CA VAL A 311 4.84 -46.41 -0.70
C VAL A 311 4.14 -46.79 0.61
N LYS A 312 4.04 -45.85 1.55
CA LYS A 312 3.37 -46.07 2.83
C LYS A 312 1.86 -45.92 2.67
N SER A 313 1.17 -47.05 2.80
CA SER A 313 -0.29 -47.17 2.95
C SER A 313 -0.90 -46.06 3.82
N LYS A 314 -1.98 -45.43 3.33
CA LYS A 314 -2.76 -44.43 4.06
C LYS A 314 -3.42 -45.06 5.29
N LYS A 315 -2.80 -44.94 6.46
CA LYS A 315 -3.48 -45.20 7.74
C LYS A 315 -4.63 -44.19 7.90
N LYS A 316 -5.88 -44.69 7.85
CA LYS A 316 -7.10 -43.91 8.01
C LYS A 316 -7.11 -43.29 9.42
N ARG A 317 -6.88 -41.97 9.54
CA ARG A 317 -6.95 -41.26 10.83
C ARG A 317 -8.41 -41.27 11.32
N ILE A 318 -8.62 -41.67 12.57
CA ILE A 318 -9.92 -41.60 13.23
C ILE A 318 -10.17 -40.12 13.59
N GLY A 319 -11.31 -39.56 13.18
CA GLY A 319 -11.67 -38.17 13.48
C GLY A 319 -11.91 -37.94 14.97
N TYR A 320 -11.90 -36.68 15.42
CA TYR A 320 -12.06 -36.35 16.84
C TYR A 320 -13.47 -36.70 17.39
N LYS A 321 -14.53 -36.58 16.57
CA LYS A 321 -15.92 -36.84 16.99
C LYS A 321 -16.13 -38.19 17.71
N PRO A 322 -15.75 -39.36 17.16
CA PRO A 322 -15.86 -40.63 17.88
C PRO A 322 -15.03 -40.69 19.17
N VAL A 323 -13.86 -40.02 19.23
CA VAL A 323 -13.03 -39.99 20.45
C VAL A 323 -13.73 -39.21 21.57
N VAL A 324 -14.30 -38.03 21.26
CA VAL A 324 -15.04 -37.22 22.24
C VAL A 324 -16.32 -37.93 22.68
N ILE A 325 -17.04 -38.59 21.77
CA ILE A 325 -18.23 -39.39 22.11
C ILE A 325 -17.85 -40.52 23.09
N ILE A 326 -16.74 -41.23 22.88
CA ILE A 326 -16.23 -42.25 23.80
C ILE A 326 -15.92 -41.64 25.18
N ILE A 327 -15.30 -40.46 25.25
CA ILE A 327 -15.04 -39.76 26.52
C ILE A 327 -16.36 -39.42 27.24
N CYS A 328 -17.36 -38.87 26.54
CA CYS A 328 -18.68 -38.60 27.12
C CYS A 328 -19.38 -39.86 27.66
N LEU A 329 -19.27 -40.99 26.95
CA LEU A 329 -19.80 -42.28 27.41
C LEU A 329 -19.10 -42.77 28.68
N ILE A 330 -17.76 -42.66 28.76
CA ILE A 330 -16.97 -43.04 29.94
C ILE A 330 -17.35 -42.17 31.15
N VAL A 331 -17.45 -40.85 30.97
CA VAL A 331 -17.85 -39.91 32.02
C VAL A 331 -19.27 -40.20 32.52
N SER A 332 -20.21 -40.47 31.61
CA SER A 332 -21.58 -40.85 31.99
C SER A 332 -21.62 -42.18 32.75
N ALA A 333 -20.89 -43.19 32.30
CA ALA A 333 -20.79 -44.48 32.99
C ALA A 333 -20.19 -44.35 34.40
N GLY A 334 -19.11 -43.59 34.56
CA GLY A 334 -18.52 -43.28 35.86
C GLY A 334 -19.47 -42.51 36.79
N THR A 335 -20.24 -41.57 36.23
CA THR A 335 -21.25 -40.81 36.99
C THR A 335 -22.40 -41.71 37.45
N ALA A 336 -22.89 -42.60 36.59
CA ALA A 336 -23.90 -43.60 36.95
C ALA A 336 -23.40 -44.55 38.06
N PHE A 337 -22.14 -44.96 38.01
CA PHE A 337 -21.50 -45.78 39.04
C PHE A 337 -21.42 -45.04 40.39
N LEU A 338 -20.98 -43.77 40.40
CA LEU A 338 -20.96 -42.93 41.61
C LEU A 338 -22.35 -42.69 42.21
N LEU A 339 -23.38 -42.53 41.37
CA LEU A 339 -24.77 -42.42 41.83
C LEU A 339 -25.27 -43.72 42.47
N ARG A 340 -24.86 -44.89 41.96
CA ARG A 340 -25.16 -46.20 42.58
C ARG A 340 -24.47 -46.35 43.93
N LEU A 341 -23.16 -46.05 44.03
CA LEU A 341 -22.41 -46.10 45.30
C LEU A 341 -23.03 -45.19 46.37
N LYS A 342 -23.50 -44.00 45.99
CA LYS A 342 -24.17 -43.05 46.91
C LYS A 342 -25.65 -43.38 47.18
N LYS A 343 -26.16 -44.54 46.74
CA LYS A 343 -27.60 -44.93 46.79
C LYS A 343 -28.56 -43.87 46.21
N LYS A 344 -28.09 -43.01 45.30
CA LYS A 344 -28.85 -41.92 44.65
C LYS A 344 -29.21 -42.22 43.18
N ALA A 345 -28.96 -43.44 42.70
CA ALA A 345 -29.35 -43.91 41.37
C ALA A 345 -30.86 -44.23 41.27
N ASN A 346 -31.71 -43.23 41.54
CA ASN A 346 -33.15 -43.31 41.29
C ASN A 346 -33.46 -43.05 39.80
N LEU A 347 -34.67 -43.42 39.36
CA LEU A 347 -35.08 -43.31 37.96
C LEU A 347 -34.97 -41.88 37.39
N LYS A 348 -35.31 -40.86 38.18
CA LYS A 348 -35.23 -39.45 37.76
C LYS A 348 -33.78 -39.03 37.46
N ASN A 349 -32.84 -39.41 38.31
CA ASN A 349 -31.43 -39.11 38.14
C ASN A 349 -30.81 -39.87 36.95
N MET A 350 -31.26 -41.10 36.68
CA MET A 350 -30.82 -41.86 35.49
C MET A 350 -31.36 -41.25 34.19
N ILE A 351 -32.64 -40.86 34.15
CA ILE A 351 -33.25 -40.18 33.00
C ILE A 351 -32.53 -38.87 32.71
N LEU A 352 -32.25 -38.05 33.73
CA LEU A 352 -31.50 -36.80 33.57
C LEU A 352 -30.08 -37.03 33.01
N LEU A 353 -29.36 -38.03 33.54
CA LEU A 353 -28.00 -38.35 33.10
C LEU A 353 -27.96 -38.82 31.63
N PHE A 354 -28.89 -39.69 31.22
CA PHE A 354 -28.99 -40.13 29.82
C PHE A 354 -29.49 -39.02 28.90
N GLY A 355 -30.37 -38.13 29.38
CA GLY A 355 -30.83 -36.95 28.64
C GLY A 355 -29.68 -35.97 28.36
N VAL A 356 -28.85 -35.67 29.36
CA VAL A 356 -27.66 -34.82 29.20
C VAL A 356 -26.65 -35.48 28.24
N LEU A 357 -26.38 -36.78 28.39
CA LEU A 357 -25.51 -37.52 27.48
C LEU A 357 -26.02 -37.47 26.03
N ALA A 358 -27.31 -37.73 25.81
CA ALA A 358 -27.94 -37.68 24.49
C ALA A 358 -27.85 -36.26 23.89
N GLY A 359 -28.14 -35.22 24.68
CA GLY A 359 -27.98 -33.82 24.27
C GLY A 359 -26.54 -33.46 23.92
N SER A 360 -25.56 -33.90 24.71
CA SER A 360 -24.12 -33.68 24.43
C SER A 360 -23.67 -34.41 23.15
N VAL A 361 -24.08 -35.66 22.95
CA VAL A 361 -23.75 -36.42 21.74
C VAL A 361 -24.41 -35.80 20.50
N LEU A 362 -25.68 -35.39 20.60
CA LEU A 362 -26.40 -34.71 19.53
C LEU A 362 -25.72 -33.37 19.19
N PHE A 363 -25.31 -32.60 20.20
CA PHE A 363 -24.54 -31.37 20.03
C PHE A 363 -23.20 -31.62 19.33
N ILE A 364 -22.44 -32.66 19.68
CA ILE A 364 -21.16 -33.04 19.01
C ILE A 364 -21.39 -33.52 17.56
N ILE A 365 -22.51 -34.17 17.27
CA ILE A 365 -22.88 -34.58 15.91
C ILE A 365 -23.18 -33.34 15.06
N PHE A 366 -24.06 -32.45 15.53
CA PHE A 366 -24.53 -31.26 14.81
C PHE A 366 -23.53 -30.09 14.77
N THR A 367 -22.61 -29.99 15.74
CA THR A 367 -21.54 -28.97 15.69
C THR A 367 -20.35 -29.48 14.87
N ASN A 368 -20.03 -28.77 13.80
CA ASN A 368 -18.73 -28.88 13.14
C ASN A 368 -17.76 -27.90 13.79
N PHE A 369 -17.22 -28.28 14.94
CA PHE A 369 -15.99 -27.68 15.44
C PHE A 369 -14.82 -28.10 14.53
N GLU A 370 -14.65 -27.37 13.43
CA GLU A 370 -13.33 -27.30 12.79
C GLU A 370 -12.34 -26.80 13.85
N SER A 371 -11.38 -27.65 14.20
CA SER A 371 -10.27 -27.20 15.04
C SER A 371 -9.51 -26.11 14.29
N ALA A 372 -9.15 -25.01 14.98
CA ALA A 372 -8.45 -23.86 14.41
C ALA A 372 -7.10 -24.17 13.70
N SER A 373 -6.63 -25.41 13.78
CA SER A 373 -5.49 -25.97 13.05
C SER A 373 -5.76 -26.43 11.62
N GLU A 374 -7.02 -26.55 11.16
CA GLU A 374 -7.32 -26.86 9.75
C GLU A 374 -7.54 -25.59 8.91
N HIS A 375 -8.10 -24.53 9.49
CA HIS A 375 -8.36 -23.26 8.79
C HIS A 375 -7.09 -22.43 8.50
N ASN A 376 -5.96 -22.75 9.14
CA ASN A 376 -4.67 -22.06 8.99
C ASN A 376 -3.69 -22.76 8.04
N LYS A 377 -4.13 -23.75 7.26
CA LYS A 377 -3.32 -24.27 6.14
C LYS A 377 -3.35 -23.28 4.98
N VAL A 378 -2.41 -22.34 4.99
CA VAL A 378 -2.10 -21.51 3.83
C VAL A 378 -1.89 -22.47 2.64
N PRO A 379 -2.65 -22.33 1.53
CA PRO A 379 -2.52 -23.23 0.39
C PRO A 379 -1.09 -23.25 -0.13
N LEU A 380 -0.61 -24.44 -0.53
CA LEU A 380 0.62 -24.50 -1.32
C LEU A 380 0.36 -23.81 -2.66
N LYS A 381 1.34 -23.02 -3.12
CA LYS A 381 1.32 -22.42 -4.46
C LYS A 381 1.44 -23.53 -5.49
N ASN A 382 0.56 -23.51 -6.48
CA ASN A 382 0.38 -24.60 -7.44
C ASN A 382 1.22 -24.41 -8.69
N ASN A 383 1.50 -23.15 -9.08
CA ASN A 383 2.30 -22.81 -10.26
C ASN A 383 3.42 -21.81 -9.89
N PRO A 384 4.40 -22.20 -9.08
CA PRO A 384 5.50 -21.32 -8.69
C PRO A 384 6.35 -20.93 -9.92
N VAL A 385 6.58 -19.63 -10.10
CA VAL A 385 7.43 -19.06 -11.16
C VAL A 385 8.82 -18.64 -10.65
N GLY A 386 9.09 -18.84 -9.37
CA GLY A 386 10.34 -18.53 -8.70
C GLY A 386 10.16 -18.41 -7.19
N THR A 387 11.17 -17.88 -6.51
CA THR A 387 11.14 -17.56 -5.08
C THR A 387 11.61 -16.14 -4.84
N VAL A 388 11.21 -15.57 -3.69
CA VAL A 388 11.66 -14.28 -3.15
C VAL A 388 12.05 -14.49 -1.69
N THR A 389 12.91 -13.63 -1.15
CA THR A 389 13.23 -13.62 0.28
C THR A 389 12.42 -12.53 0.96
N ILE A 390 11.77 -12.81 2.08
CA ILE A 390 11.10 -11.79 2.91
C ILE A 390 11.61 -11.79 4.35
N SER A 391 11.80 -10.61 4.92
CA SER A 391 12.00 -10.38 6.35
C SER A 391 11.09 -9.29 6.90
N ILE A 392 10.91 -9.28 8.22
CA ILE A 392 10.10 -8.31 8.96
C ILE A 392 10.87 -7.92 10.22
N ARG A 393 11.18 -6.63 10.38
CA ARG A 393 11.98 -6.10 11.48
C ARG A 393 11.37 -4.85 12.12
N CYS A 394 11.65 -4.62 13.40
CA CYS A 394 11.20 -3.45 14.15
C CYS A 394 12.33 -2.86 15.01
N ASP A 395 13.55 -2.81 14.45
CA ASP A 395 14.78 -2.42 15.16
C ASP A 395 14.66 -1.05 15.86
N ASN A 396 14.04 -0.08 15.18
CA ASN A 396 13.95 1.30 15.64
C ASN A 396 13.06 1.49 16.88
N ILE A 397 12.32 0.46 17.31
CA ILE A 397 11.51 0.46 18.54
C ILE A 397 11.98 -0.54 19.61
N VAL A 398 13.11 -1.23 19.41
CA VAL A 398 13.71 -2.09 20.44
C VAL A 398 14.01 -1.26 21.70
N GLY A 399 13.51 -1.74 22.85
CA GLY A 399 13.67 -1.06 24.14
C GLY A 399 12.77 0.17 24.35
N LYS A 400 11.92 0.56 23.40
CA LYS A 400 10.96 1.68 23.57
C LYS A 400 9.65 1.26 24.27
N SER A 401 9.43 -0.03 24.48
CA SER A 401 8.26 -0.57 25.19
C SER A 401 8.54 -1.99 25.70
N ASP A 402 7.98 -2.34 26.86
CA ASP A 402 7.99 -3.71 27.42
C ASP A 402 7.01 -4.67 26.71
N SER A 403 6.48 -4.29 25.55
CA SER A 403 5.58 -5.12 24.77
C SER A 403 6.25 -6.41 24.31
N LYS A 404 5.66 -7.56 24.69
CA LYS A 404 6.05 -8.91 24.22
C LYS A 404 6.05 -9.07 22.69
N ASN A 405 5.50 -8.12 21.96
CA ASN A 405 5.41 -8.10 20.50
C ASN A 405 6.69 -7.55 19.84
N ILE A 406 7.61 -6.97 20.61
CA ILE A 406 8.89 -6.43 20.13
C ILE A 406 10.02 -7.40 20.51
N PRO A 407 10.60 -8.14 19.55
CA PRO A 407 11.75 -9.00 19.80
C PRO A 407 12.96 -8.20 20.29
N LYS A 408 13.79 -8.79 21.15
CA LYS A 408 14.98 -8.13 21.72
C LYS A 408 16.05 -7.75 20.69
N ASP A 409 16.02 -8.44 19.55
CA ASP A 409 16.91 -8.27 18.39
C ASP A 409 16.19 -7.61 17.20
N GLY A 410 14.99 -7.06 17.42
CA GLY A 410 14.13 -6.44 16.41
C GLY A 410 13.55 -7.40 15.37
N CYS A 411 13.88 -8.70 15.39
CA CYS A 411 13.59 -9.62 14.29
C CYS A 411 12.24 -10.35 14.47
N ILE A 412 11.20 -9.90 13.79
CA ILE A 412 9.86 -10.53 13.81
C ILE A 412 9.80 -11.72 12.86
N LEU A 413 10.40 -11.58 11.67
CA LEU A 413 10.57 -12.65 10.70
C LEU A 413 11.98 -12.53 10.09
N SER A 414 12.82 -13.52 10.35
CA SER A 414 14.12 -13.66 9.67
C SER A 414 13.91 -13.94 8.17
N ASP A 415 14.92 -13.62 7.35
CA ASP A 415 14.97 -13.94 5.92
C ASP A 415 14.38 -15.33 5.63
N THR A 416 13.21 -15.33 4.99
CA THR A 416 12.39 -16.51 4.71
C THR A 416 12.13 -16.58 3.22
N GLU A 417 12.51 -17.70 2.59
CA GLU A 417 12.24 -17.93 1.18
C GLU A 417 10.77 -18.30 0.95
N ILE A 418 10.10 -17.55 0.09
CA ILE A 418 8.69 -17.70 -0.27
C ILE A 418 8.60 -17.94 -1.77
N GLN A 419 7.97 -19.04 -2.18
CA GLN A 419 7.61 -19.26 -3.59
C GLN A 419 6.63 -18.19 -4.06
N ILE A 420 6.69 -17.80 -5.33
CA ILE A 420 5.80 -16.81 -5.93
C ILE A 420 5.09 -17.35 -7.18
N GLU A 421 3.84 -16.91 -7.40
CA GLU A 421 3.08 -17.14 -8.63
C GLU A 421 3.10 -15.88 -9.52
N LYS A 422 2.77 -16.04 -10.81
CA LYS A 422 2.87 -14.95 -11.79
C LYS A 422 1.93 -13.78 -11.45
N GLY A 423 2.49 -12.61 -11.18
CA GLY A 423 1.74 -11.37 -10.98
C GLY A 423 1.31 -11.12 -9.52
N GLU A 424 1.84 -11.88 -8.56
CA GLU A 424 1.73 -11.54 -7.14
C GLU A 424 2.41 -10.21 -6.80
N THR A 425 1.98 -9.62 -5.69
CA THR A 425 2.47 -8.35 -5.15
C THR A 425 3.32 -8.53 -3.90
N VAL A 426 4.03 -7.48 -3.47
CA VAL A 426 4.70 -7.47 -2.16
C VAL A 426 3.71 -7.72 -1.02
N TYR A 427 2.50 -7.17 -1.11
CA TYR A 427 1.43 -7.48 -0.16
C TYR A 427 1.05 -8.97 -0.16
N ASP A 428 0.92 -9.61 -1.33
CA ASP A 428 0.57 -11.03 -1.42
C ASP A 428 1.65 -11.90 -0.76
N VAL A 429 2.93 -11.57 -0.96
CA VAL A 429 4.06 -12.24 -0.31
C VAL A 429 4.03 -12.03 1.21
N LEU A 430 3.82 -10.79 1.69
CA LEU A 430 3.69 -10.52 3.13
C LEU A 430 2.53 -11.33 3.74
N ASN A 431 1.33 -11.18 3.19
CA ASN A 431 0.11 -11.83 3.62
C ASN A 431 0.25 -13.36 3.66
N TYR A 432 0.96 -13.95 2.69
CA TYR A 432 1.30 -15.37 2.67
C TYR A 432 2.28 -15.74 3.80
N ALA A 433 3.37 -15.00 3.96
CA ALA A 433 4.41 -15.27 4.96
C ALA A 433 3.89 -15.13 6.41
N VAL A 434 3.17 -14.04 6.72
CA VAL A 434 2.64 -13.81 8.08
C VAL A 434 1.62 -14.88 8.46
N LYS A 435 0.75 -15.31 7.53
CA LYS A 435 -0.19 -16.41 7.76
C LYS A 435 0.51 -17.74 8.01
N GLN A 436 1.57 -18.07 7.24
CA GLN A 436 2.33 -19.30 7.46
C GLN A 436 2.98 -19.35 8.85
N LYS A 437 3.37 -18.19 9.40
CA LYS A 437 4.04 -18.06 10.69
C LYS A 437 3.10 -17.71 11.84
N ALA A 438 1.78 -17.60 11.58
CA ALA A 438 0.77 -17.10 12.51
C ALA A 438 1.10 -15.72 13.13
N ILE A 439 1.81 -14.87 12.38
CA ILE A 439 2.09 -13.47 12.72
C ILE A 439 0.82 -12.67 12.42
N HIS A 440 0.35 -11.88 13.39
CA HIS A 440 -0.78 -10.97 13.18
C HIS A 440 -0.42 -9.88 12.15
N MET A 441 -1.36 -9.52 11.28
CA MET A 441 -1.25 -8.40 10.36
C MET A 441 -2.63 -7.78 10.13
N GLU A 442 -2.71 -6.46 10.17
CA GLU A 442 -3.89 -5.69 9.76
C GLU A 442 -3.60 -4.82 8.55
N LYS A 443 -4.63 -4.57 7.75
CA LYS A 443 -4.58 -3.70 6.58
C LYS A 443 -5.84 -2.85 6.43
N LYS A 444 -5.68 -1.74 5.72
CA LYS A 444 -6.74 -0.88 5.19
C LYS A 444 -6.73 -0.94 3.66
N GLY A 445 -7.88 -0.68 3.03
CA GLY A 445 -8.07 -0.77 1.57
C GLY A 445 -7.97 -2.19 0.99
N ASP A 446 -8.36 -2.34 -0.28
CA ASP A 446 -8.26 -3.56 -1.07
C ASP A 446 -7.58 -3.30 -2.43
N ASN A 447 -7.13 -4.36 -3.10
CA ASN A 447 -6.45 -4.32 -4.41
C ASN A 447 -5.19 -3.42 -4.39
N GLY A 448 -5.03 -2.54 -5.37
CA GLY A 448 -3.89 -1.60 -5.44
C GLY A 448 -3.86 -0.53 -4.34
N PHE A 449 -4.86 -0.47 -3.46
CA PHE A 449 -4.96 0.50 -2.36
C PHE A 449 -4.66 -0.12 -0.99
N VAL A 450 -4.00 -1.29 -0.94
CA VAL A 450 -3.64 -1.93 0.32
C VAL A 450 -2.56 -1.13 1.06
N TYR A 451 -2.91 -0.73 2.28
CA TYR A 451 -2.04 -0.10 3.27
C TYR A 451 -1.95 -1.00 4.51
N VAL A 452 -0.74 -1.36 4.94
CA VAL A 452 -0.53 -2.27 6.09
C VAL A 452 -0.45 -1.45 7.37
N SER A 453 -1.51 -1.51 8.18
CA SER A 453 -1.66 -0.72 9.41
C SER A 453 -1.03 -1.36 10.63
N ALA A 454 -0.82 -2.68 10.63
CA ALA A 454 -0.09 -3.37 11.71
C ALA A 454 0.58 -4.66 11.23
N ILE A 455 1.71 -5.00 11.86
CA ILE A 455 2.35 -6.32 11.80
C ILE A 455 2.79 -6.69 13.22
N ASN A 456 2.61 -7.96 13.60
CA ASN A 456 2.86 -8.51 14.94
C ASN A 456 2.16 -7.78 16.09
N ASN A 457 1.02 -7.12 15.84
CA ASN A 457 0.31 -6.22 16.76
C ASN A 457 1.15 -5.00 17.18
N ILE A 458 2.04 -4.53 16.30
CA ILE A 458 2.66 -3.21 16.35
C ILE A 458 1.98 -2.38 15.26
N TYR A 459 1.32 -1.30 15.66
CA TYR A 459 0.43 -0.50 14.81
C TYR A 459 1.12 0.75 14.27
N GLU A 460 0.64 1.28 13.14
CA GLU A 460 0.89 2.67 12.73
C GLU A 460 0.58 3.65 13.89
N PHE A 461 1.33 4.75 13.94
CA PHE A 461 1.23 5.82 14.94
C PHE A 461 1.49 5.43 16.40
N GLN A 462 1.70 4.15 16.72
CA GLN A 462 1.92 3.65 18.09
C GLN A 462 3.12 4.29 18.80
N PHE A 463 4.13 4.72 18.04
CA PHE A 463 5.36 5.33 18.56
C PHE A 463 5.55 6.79 18.08
N GLY A 464 4.47 7.46 17.70
CA GLY A 464 4.44 8.85 17.24
C GLY A 464 3.78 9.00 15.87
N ASP A 465 3.30 10.20 15.53
CA ASP A 465 2.45 10.45 14.34
C ASP A 465 3.13 10.22 12.97
N MET A 466 4.44 9.95 12.96
CA MET A 466 5.23 9.59 11.78
C MET A 466 5.64 8.11 11.76
N SER A 467 5.23 7.33 12.78
CA SER A 467 5.60 5.93 12.93
C SER A 467 4.67 4.98 12.15
N GLY A 468 5.23 3.93 11.56
CA GLY A 468 4.46 3.00 10.73
C GLY A 468 5.29 1.91 10.05
N TRP A 469 4.65 1.14 9.18
CA TRP A 469 5.27 0.06 8.42
C TRP A 469 5.66 0.53 7.02
N VAL A 470 6.96 0.45 6.71
CA VAL A 470 7.52 0.67 5.37
C VAL A 470 8.10 -0.65 4.83
N TYR A 471 8.32 -0.72 3.52
CA TYR A 471 8.91 -1.88 2.89
C TYR A 471 9.95 -1.47 1.86
N HIS A 472 11.09 -2.17 1.81
CA HIS A 472 12.09 -2.06 0.76
C HIS A 472 12.05 -3.31 -0.12
N VAL A 473 12.50 -3.16 -1.38
CA VAL A 473 12.80 -4.28 -2.28
C VAL A 473 14.21 -4.09 -2.83
N ASN A 474 15.05 -5.11 -2.65
CA ASN A 474 16.47 -5.10 -3.03
C ASN A 474 17.28 -3.93 -2.42
N GLY A 475 16.93 -3.53 -1.18
CA GLY A 475 17.54 -2.42 -0.46
C GLY A 475 16.97 -1.03 -0.79
N GLU A 476 16.08 -0.89 -1.78
CA GLU A 476 15.45 0.38 -2.14
C GLU A 476 14.00 0.47 -1.64
N SER A 477 13.58 1.62 -1.12
CA SER A 477 12.15 1.92 -0.89
C SER A 477 11.41 2.14 -2.21
N PRO A 478 10.40 1.32 -2.57
CA PRO A 478 9.63 1.53 -3.78
C PRO A 478 8.47 2.48 -3.51
N PHE A 479 8.33 3.47 -4.39
CA PHE A 479 7.35 4.56 -4.26
C PHE A 479 5.90 4.15 -4.63
N VAL A 480 5.68 2.89 -4.98
CA VAL A 480 4.35 2.33 -5.22
C VAL A 480 3.85 1.61 -3.96
N GLY A 481 2.54 1.62 -3.72
CA GLY A 481 1.96 0.84 -2.61
C GLY A 481 2.27 -0.66 -2.72
N CYS A 482 2.37 -1.35 -1.58
CA CYS A 482 2.71 -2.78 -1.52
C CYS A 482 1.74 -3.70 -2.30
N GLY A 483 0.49 -3.28 -2.49
CA GLY A 483 -0.50 -3.93 -3.37
C GLY A 483 -0.34 -3.67 -4.87
N ASN A 484 0.62 -2.84 -5.28
CA ASN A 484 0.93 -2.53 -6.69
C ASN A 484 2.30 -3.03 -7.14
N TYR A 485 3.30 -3.11 -6.26
CA TYR A 485 4.62 -3.65 -6.61
C TYR A 485 4.51 -5.12 -6.97
N LYS A 486 4.78 -5.47 -8.23
CA LYS A 486 4.82 -6.86 -8.73
C LYS A 486 6.20 -7.47 -8.53
N VAL A 487 6.26 -8.53 -7.73
CA VAL A 487 7.53 -9.18 -7.35
C VAL A 487 8.10 -10.03 -8.49
N LYS A 488 9.42 -10.13 -8.53
CA LYS A 488 10.20 -10.93 -9.49
C LYS A 488 10.98 -12.03 -8.76
N PRO A 489 11.27 -13.17 -9.40
CA PRO A 489 12.16 -14.17 -8.83
C PRO A 489 13.51 -13.57 -8.43
N GLY A 490 13.93 -13.82 -7.20
CA GLY A 490 15.17 -13.30 -6.62
C GLY A 490 15.02 -11.99 -5.83
N ASP A 491 13.87 -11.31 -5.83
CA ASP A 491 13.66 -10.10 -5.04
C ASP A 491 13.85 -10.38 -3.53
N LYS A 492 14.56 -9.48 -2.83
CA LYS A 492 14.64 -9.42 -1.37
C LYS A 492 13.69 -8.34 -0.87
N ILE A 493 12.70 -8.71 -0.08
CA ILE A 493 11.65 -7.84 0.47
C ILE A 493 11.88 -7.66 1.96
N GLU A 494 11.99 -6.42 2.42
CA GLU A 494 12.32 -6.12 3.82
C GLU A 494 11.24 -5.19 4.38
N TRP A 495 10.43 -5.67 5.33
CA TRP A 495 9.44 -4.84 6.04
C TRP A 495 10.05 -4.30 7.32
N MET A 496 9.99 -2.98 7.51
CA MET A 496 10.62 -2.30 8.64
C MET A 496 9.63 -1.36 9.32
N TYR A 497 9.71 -1.26 10.64
CA TYR A 497 8.98 -0.26 11.40
C TYR A 497 9.80 1.04 11.52
N THR A 498 9.27 2.12 10.96
CA THR A 498 9.87 3.47 10.98
C THR A 498 9.27 4.32 12.09
N LEU A 499 10.03 5.32 12.55
CA LEU A 499 9.59 6.45 13.38
C LEU A 499 9.58 7.80 12.62
N ASP A 500 10.12 7.84 11.40
CA ASP A 500 10.35 9.06 10.61
C ASP A 500 10.12 8.79 9.10
N LEU A 501 8.94 8.28 8.75
CA LEU A 501 8.48 8.09 7.35
C LEU A 501 9.45 7.30 6.43
N GLY A 502 10.28 6.43 7.01
CA GLY A 502 11.29 5.60 6.35
C GLY A 502 12.70 6.20 6.27
N VAL A 503 12.92 7.43 6.72
CA VAL A 503 14.26 8.06 6.76
C VAL A 503 15.20 7.25 7.66
N ASP A 504 14.70 6.81 8.81
CA ASP A 504 15.39 5.99 9.81
C ASP A 504 15.52 4.49 9.45
N THR A 505 15.01 4.04 8.30
CA THR A 505 15.12 2.66 7.82
C THR A 505 16.08 2.50 6.63
N GLY A 506 16.91 3.52 6.36
CA GLY A 506 17.93 3.46 5.31
C GLY A 506 17.55 4.13 3.98
N ASN A 507 16.51 4.98 3.95
CA ASN A 507 16.34 5.93 2.85
C ASN A 507 17.51 6.93 2.87
N SER A 508 18.56 6.66 2.08
CA SER A 508 19.79 7.44 2.10
C SER A 508 19.59 8.84 1.50
N PHE A 509 19.42 9.85 2.36
CA PHE A 509 19.51 11.26 1.98
C PHE A 509 20.94 11.70 1.61
N ASP A 510 21.95 10.95 2.07
CA ASP A 510 23.36 11.39 2.07
C ASP A 510 24.20 10.97 0.86
N SER A 511 23.70 10.06 0.01
CA SER A 511 24.49 9.50 -1.12
C SER A 511 24.48 10.35 -2.40
N LEU A 512 23.65 11.41 -2.46
CA LEU A 512 23.50 12.30 -3.63
C LEU A 512 23.94 13.75 -3.38
N GLY A 513 24.56 14.02 -2.22
CA GLY A 513 25.03 15.37 -1.83
C GLY A 513 26.44 15.75 -2.30
N GLY A 514 27.13 14.90 -3.07
CA GLY A 514 28.55 15.06 -3.41
C GLY A 514 28.87 14.86 -4.89
N GLY A 515 28.71 15.92 -5.69
CA GLY A 515 29.14 15.92 -7.09
C GLY A 515 28.80 17.21 -7.83
N GLY A 516 29.79 18.08 -8.03
CA GLY A 516 29.64 19.33 -8.80
C GLY A 516 30.08 20.58 -8.03
N SER A 517 31.40 20.74 -7.87
CA SER A 517 32.05 22.04 -7.62
C SER A 517 32.11 22.88 -8.88
#